data_AF-A0A3E0KJJ9-F1
#
_entry.id   AF-A0A3E0KJJ9-F1
#
_cell.length_a   1.000
_cell.length_b   1.000
_cell.length_c   1.000
_cell.angle_alpha   90.00
_cell.angle_beta   90.00
_cell.angle_gamma   90.00
#
_symmetry.space_group_name_H-M   'P 1'
#
loop_
_entity.id
_entity.type
_entity.pdbx_description
1 polymer ?
#
loop_
_entity_poly.entity_id
_entity_poly.type
_entity_poly.pdbx_seq_one_letter_code
_entity_poly.pdbx_strand_id
1 'polypeptide(L)'
;MEGLPETAAPGRTATHRQPSAPGAEPVPWARTAADLLTLSRLAVGVGLALWPWQPSLRSLAALFRWKMALWTADAADGALARWSRTPPSWIGRQDIWLDTVITLSAGVALARMGFLPAAGLAAWTAACAAAYALRPVETVLLVFMLPLHLSVVVLAAAHRLPEAWVFLAWVVVMAVLGRRRLTQVIGLFIGGLPDGPRRWVLSWLPAVLRAEPDHAGPEADAGEPRGIRAAPGERDRE
;
A
#
# COMPACT_ATOMS: atom_id res chain seq x y z
N MET A 1 4.45 -34.42 39.75
CA MET A 1 4.60 -34.41 38.28
C MET A 1 3.52 -33.50 37.74
N GLU A 2 3.78 -32.19 37.78
CA GLU A 2 2.89 -31.16 37.25
C GLU A 2 3.29 -30.90 35.79
N GLY A 3 2.29 -30.93 34.91
CA GLY A 3 2.45 -30.70 33.48
C GLY A 3 2.74 -29.23 33.19
N LEU A 4 3.77 -29.00 32.40
CA LEU A 4 4.13 -27.69 31.87
C LEU A 4 3.06 -27.19 30.89
N PRO A 5 2.67 -25.90 30.93
CA PRO A 5 1.77 -25.32 29.95
C PRO A 5 2.47 -25.05 28.62
N GLU A 6 1.76 -25.42 27.55
CA GLU A 6 2.10 -25.26 26.15
C GLU A 6 2.32 -23.77 25.80
N THR A 7 3.51 -23.45 25.31
CA THR A 7 3.91 -22.11 24.88
C THR A 7 3.07 -21.66 23.68
N ALA A 8 2.21 -20.66 23.90
CA ALA A 8 1.48 -19.97 22.85
C ALA A 8 2.43 -19.27 21.87
N ALA A 9 2.30 -19.60 20.58
CA ALA A 9 3.00 -18.95 19.48
C ALA A 9 2.55 -17.48 19.31
N PRO A 10 3.45 -16.56 18.92
CA PRO A 10 3.12 -15.14 18.81
C PRO A 10 2.31 -14.82 17.55
N GLY A 11 1.20 -14.12 17.76
CA GLY A 11 0.77 -12.98 16.95
C GLY A 11 0.51 -13.21 15.46
N ARG A 12 -0.55 -13.96 15.14
CA ARG A 12 -1.22 -13.84 13.83
C ARG A 12 -1.80 -12.42 13.71
N THR A 13 -1.24 -11.63 12.80
CA THR A 13 -1.76 -10.33 12.37
C THR A 13 -3.25 -10.40 12.09
N ALA A 14 -4.02 -9.60 12.83
CA ALA A 14 -5.45 -9.43 12.62
C ALA A 14 -5.68 -8.94 11.18
N THR A 15 -6.21 -9.82 10.33
CA THR A 15 -6.72 -9.44 9.02
C THR A 15 -7.91 -8.52 9.24
N HIS A 16 -7.78 -7.26 8.84
CA HIS A 16 -8.86 -6.30 8.85
C HIS A 16 -9.96 -6.80 7.89
N ARG A 17 -10.90 -7.62 8.39
CA ARG A 17 -12.12 -7.97 7.66
C ARG A 17 -12.85 -6.66 7.41
N GLN A 18 -12.95 -6.23 6.15
CA GLN A 18 -14.00 -5.29 5.79
C GLN A 18 -15.32 -6.05 5.88
N PRO A 19 -16.26 -5.67 6.77
CA PRO A 19 -17.61 -6.21 6.72
C PRO A 19 -18.21 -5.80 5.37
N SER A 20 -18.64 -6.79 4.58
CA SER A 20 -19.41 -6.56 3.37
C SER A 20 -20.62 -5.68 3.72
N ALA A 21 -20.81 -4.57 3.01
CA ALA A 21 -21.97 -3.72 3.21
C ALA A 21 -23.26 -4.58 3.13
N PRO A 22 -24.15 -4.51 4.13
CA PRO A 22 -25.34 -5.35 4.17
C PRO A 22 -26.22 -5.09 2.94
N GLY A 23 -26.53 -6.15 2.18
CA GLY A 23 -27.52 -6.13 1.09
C GLY A 23 -26.99 -6.15 -0.35
N ALA A 24 -25.69 -6.29 -0.57
CA ALA A 24 -25.08 -6.18 -1.89
C ALA A 24 -24.54 -7.53 -2.41
N GLU A 25 -25.07 -8.05 -3.52
CA GLU A 25 -24.70 -9.38 -4.03
C GLU A 25 -23.22 -9.49 -4.44
N PRO A 26 -22.53 -10.59 -4.10
CA PRO A 26 -21.16 -10.82 -4.55
C PRO A 26 -21.10 -10.92 -6.09
N VAL A 27 -19.99 -10.48 -6.68
CA VAL A 27 -19.75 -10.53 -8.14
C VAL A 27 -18.52 -11.40 -8.40
N PRO A 28 -18.65 -12.74 -8.46
CA PRO A 28 -17.51 -13.65 -8.49
C PRO A 28 -16.63 -13.50 -9.74
N TRP A 29 -17.21 -13.20 -10.89
CA TRP A 29 -16.45 -13.04 -12.13
C TRP A 29 -15.48 -11.85 -12.05
N ALA A 30 -15.84 -10.79 -11.32
CA ALA A 30 -14.97 -9.62 -11.13
C ALA A 30 -13.72 -9.99 -10.31
N ARG A 31 -13.86 -10.95 -9.38
CA ARG A 31 -12.70 -11.51 -8.66
C ARG A 31 -11.79 -12.29 -9.61
N THR A 32 -12.36 -13.16 -10.44
CA THR A 32 -11.57 -13.91 -11.43
C THR A 32 -10.86 -12.97 -12.41
N ALA A 33 -11.53 -11.90 -12.85
CA ALA A 33 -10.93 -10.88 -13.71
C ALA A 33 -9.77 -10.15 -13.01
N ALA A 34 -9.92 -9.79 -11.73
CA ALA A 34 -8.83 -9.20 -10.95
C ALA A 34 -7.63 -10.16 -10.84
N ASP A 35 -7.88 -11.41 -10.47
CA ASP A 35 -6.83 -12.43 -10.33
C ASP A 35 -6.09 -12.67 -11.67
N LEU A 36 -6.81 -12.74 -12.79
CA LEU A 36 -6.21 -12.87 -14.13
C LEU A 36 -5.39 -11.64 -14.50
N LEU A 37 -5.85 -10.45 -14.14
CA LEU A 37 -5.12 -9.21 -14.40
C LEU A 37 -3.81 -9.17 -13.59
N THR A 38 -3.84 -9.55 -12.30
CA THR A 38 -2.65 -9.67 -11.46
C THR A 38 -1.66 -10.70 -12.00
N LEU A 39 -2.14 -11.87 -12.46
CA LEU A 39 -1.27 -12.87 -13.10
C LEU A 39 -0.68 -12.38 -14.43
N SER A 40 -1.47 -11.68 -15.25
CA SER A 40 -0.98 -11.11 -16.51
C SER A 40 0.11 -10.07 -16.28
N ARG A 41 -0.03 -9.23 -15.24
CA ARG A 41 0.99 -8.27 -14.81
C ARG A 41 2.28 -8.96 -14.42
N LEU A 42 2.19 -10.07 -13.66
CA LEU A 42 3.36 -10.86 -13.31
C LEU A 42 4.06 -11.40 -14.55
N ALA A 43 3.30 -11.98 -15.50
CA ALA A 43 3.86 -12.48 -16.74
C ALA A 43 4.56 -11.39 -17.56
N VAL A 44 3.94 -10.21 -17.70
CA VAL A 44 4.55 -9.05 -18.35
C VAL A 44 5.79 -8.60 -17.59
N GLY A 45 5.73 -8.47 -16.26
CA GLY A 45 6.85 -8.08 -15.42
C GLY A 45 8.06 -9.00 -15.58
N VAL A 46 7.86 -10.31 -15.52
CA VAL A 46 8.91 -11.31 -15.79
C VAL A 46 9.43 -11.16 -17.22
N GLY A 47 8.54 -10.95 -18.19
CA GLY A 47 8.91 -10.65 -19.58
C GLY A 47 9.83 -9.43 -19.69
N LEU A 48 9.61 -8.36 -18.91
CA LEU A 48 10.48 -7.19 -18.88
C LEU A 48 11.89 -7.54 -18.37
N ALA A 49 12.03 -8.43 -17.38
CA ALA A 49 13.36 -8.84 -16.91
C ALA A 49 14.14 -9.65 -17.98
N LEU A 50 13.44 -10.46 -18.75
CA LEU A 50 14.02 -11.37 -19.74
C LEU A 50 14.23 -10.72 -21.11
N TRP A 51 13.58 -9.59 -21.37
CA TRP A 51 13.65 -8.92 -22.67
C TRP A 51 15.10 -8.50 -23.01
N PRO A 52 15.55 -8.69 -24.26
CA PRO A 52 16.89 -8.31 -24.70
C PRO A 52 17.00 -6.79 -24.89
N TRP A 53 17.02 -6.06 -23.78
CA TRP A 53 17.15 -4.61 -23.78
C TRP A 53 18.46 -4.14 -24.39
N GLN A 54 18.38 -3.05 -25.15
CA GLN A 54 19.54 -2.33 -25.65
C GLN A 54 19.86 -1.16 -24.70
N PRO A 55 21.14 -0.80 -24.52
CA PRO A 55 21.53 0.32 -23.66
C PRO A 55 21.22 1.66 -24.35
N SER A 56 19.93 2.03 -24.37
CA SER A 56 19.43 3.20 -25.12
C SER A 56 18.27 3.90 -24.40
N LEU A 57 18.10 5.19 -24.68
CA LEU A 57 16.95 5.97 -24.17
C LEU A 57 15.61 5.46 -24.72
N ARG A 58 15.59 4.89 -25.93
CA ARG A 58 14.39 4.27 -26.50
C ARG A 58 13.94 3.06 -25.68
N SER A 59 14.89 2.26 -25.21
CA SER A 59 14.63 1.12 -24.33
C SER A 59 14.15 1.57 -22.95
N LEU A 60 14.73 2.63 -22.38
CA LEU A 60 14.22 3.25 -21.15
C LEU A 60 12.78 3.75 -21.30
N ALA A 61 12.48 4.48 -22.38
CA ALA A 61 11.13 4.96 -22.68
C ALA A 61 10.13 3.80 -22.88
N ALA A 62 10.55 2.70 -23.51
CA ALA A 62 9.72 1.50 -23.63
C ALA A 62 9.46 0.83 -22.27
N LEU A 63 10.49 0.67 -21.43
CA LEU A 63 10.32 0.16 -20.07
C LEU A 63 9.36 1.04 -19.27
N PHE A 64 9.51 2.36 -19.37
CA PHE A 64 8.67 3.32 -18.66
C PHE A 64 7.20 3.19 -19.07
N ARG A 65 6.91 3.10 -20.38
CA ARG A 65 5.54 2.88 -20.88
C ARG A 65 4.95 1.56 -20.37
N TRP A 66 5.74 0.49 -20.36
CA TRP A 66 5.32 -0.77 -19.77
C TRP A 66 5.05 -0.66 -18.27
N LYS A 67 5.88 0.07 -17.52
CA LYS A 67 5.63 0.32 -16.09
C LYS A 67 4.36 1.13 -15.86
N MET A 68 4.09 2.14 -16.68
CA MET A 68 2.81 2.87 -16.63
C MET A 68 1.61 1.95 -16.89
N ALA A 69 1.71 1.06 -17.88
CA ALA A 69 0.66 0.09 -18.16
C ALA A 69 0.44 -0.87 -16.97
N LEU A 70 1.52 -1.36 -16.35
CA LEU A 70 1.46 -2.22 -15.17
C LEU A 70 0.83 -1.51 -13.96
N TRP A 71 1.23 -0.27 -13.66
CA TRP A 71 0.60 0.54 -12.60
C TRP A 71 -0.87 0.85 -12.89
N THR A 72 -1.25 1.01 -14.16
CA THR A 72 -2.66 1.18 -14.54
C THR A 72 -3.45 -0.12 -14.31
N ALA A 73 -2.86 -1.26 -14.67
CA ALA A 73 -3.46 -2.57 -14.40
C ALA A 73 -3.59 -2.84 -12.90
N ASP A 74 -2.66 -2.36 -12.06
CA ASP A 74 -2.73 -2.38 -10.58
C ASP A 74 -3.97 -1.67 -10.04
N ALA A 75 -4.21 -0.48 -10.56
CA ALA A 75 -5.34 0.30 -10.12
C ALA A 75 -6.66 -0.38 -10.50
N ALA A 76 -6.67 -1.02 -11.68
CA ALA A 76 -7.82 -1.73 -12.23
C ALA A 76 -8.10 -3.06 -11.50
N ASP A 77 -7.10 -3.91 -11.24
CA ASP A 77 -7.31 -5.17 -10.53
C ASP A 77 -7.78 -4.92 -9.09
N GLY A 78 -7.20 -3.94 -8.40
CA GLY A 78 -7.63 -3.52 -7.08
C GLY A 78 -9.07 -2.98 -7.09
N ALA A 79 -9.46 -2.24 -8.13
CA ALA A 79 -10.84 -1.77 -8.28
C ALA A 79 -11.82 -2.92 -8.50
N LEU A 80 -11.48 -3.88 -9.37
CA LEU A 80 -12.27 -5.07 -9.65
C LEU A 80 -12.40 -5.97 -8.40
N ALA A 81 -11.32 -6.18 -7.66
CA ALA A 81 -11.32 -6.97 -6.43
C ALA A 81 -12.20 -6.37 -5.32
N ARG A 82 -12.28 -5.03 -5.25
CA ARG A 82 -13.20 -4.36 -4.32
C ARG A 82 -14.64 -4.45 -4.80
N TRP A 83 -14.86 -4.26 -6.10
CA TRP A 83 -16.19 -4.37 -6.70
C TRP A 83 -16.75 -5.79 -6.60
N SER A 84 -15.90 -6.82 -6.59
CA SER A 84 -16.33 -8.20 -6.43
C SER A 84 -17.07 -8.45 -5.11
N ARG A 85 -16.79 -7.67 -4.06
CA ARG A 85 -17.35 -7.84 -2.70
C ARG A 85 -17.14 -9.26 -2.14
N THR A 86 -16.13 -9.96 -2.65
CA THR A 86 -15.73 -11.29 -2.18
C THR A 86 -14.47 -11.19 -1.32
N PRO A 87 -14.21 -12.15 -0.42
CA PRO A 87 -12.94 -12.23 0.29
C PRO A 87 -11.73 -12.31 -0.66
N PRO A 88 -10.53 -11.90 -0.21
CA PRO A 88 -9.30 -12.04 -0.99
C PRO A 88 -9.06 -13.50 -1.43
N SER A 89 -8.85 -13.68 -2.74
CA SER A 89 -8.40 -14.94 -3.33
C SER A 89 -7.00 -15.31 -2.82
N TRP A 90 -6.52 -16.51 -3.15
CA TRP A 90 -5.12 -16.87 -2.87
C TRP A 90 -4.16 -15.92 -3.60
N ILE A 91 -4.44 -15.59 -4.86
CA ILE A 91 -3.65 -14.65 -5.67
C ILE A 91 -3.64 -13.27 -5.04
N GLY A 92 -4.81 -12.75 -4.64
CA GLY A 92 -4.90 -11.45 -3.97
C GLY A 92 -4.21 -11.38 -2.61
N ARG A 93 -3.92 -12.52 -1.95
CA ARG A 93 -3.08 -12.55 -0.74
C ARG A 93 -1.58 -12.53 -1.05
N GLN A 94 -1.18 -12.86 -2.27
CA GLN A 94 0.21 -12.83 -2.71
C GLN A 94 0.57 -11.53 -3.43
N ASP A 95 -0.37 -10.61 -3.61
CA ASP A 95 -0.23 -9.40 -4.43
C ASP A 95 1.07 -8.62 -4.17
N ILE A 96 1.39 -8.39 -2.89
CA ILE A 96 2.65 -7.73 -2.49
C ILE A 96 3.92 -8.43 -3.00
N TRP A 97 3.91 -9.76 -3.03
CA TRP A 97 5.02 -10.57 -3.55
C TRP A 97 5.09 -10.49 -5.07
N LEU A 98 3.95 -10.55 -5.75
CA LEU A 98 3.89 -10.38 -7.20
C LEU A 98 4.42 -9.00 -7.60
N ASP A 99 4.04 -7.96 -6.88
CA ASP A 99 4.50 -6.60 -7.11
C ASP A 99 5.98 -6.42 -6.83
N THR A 100 6.48 -7.08 -5.78
CA THR A 100 7.91 -7.13 -5.48
C THR A 100 8.68 -7.74 -6.64
N VAL A 101 8.21 -8.85 -7.20
CA VAL A 101 8.82 -9.51 -8.37
C VAL A 101 8.78 -8.57 -9.59
N ILE A 102 7.62 -7.98 -9.91
CA ILE A 102 7.48 -7.04 -11.04
C ILE A 102 8.42 -5.84 -10.88
N THR A 103 8.56 -5.32 -9.66
CA THR A 103 9.44 -4.19 -9.35
C THR A 103 10.90 -4.57 -9.51
N LEU A 104 11.30 -5.74 -9.00
CA LEU A 104 12.65 -6.26 -9.19
C LEU A 104 12.95 -6.51 -10.67
N SER A 105 11.99 -7.03 -11.44
CA SER A 105 12.16 -7.24 -12.88
C SER A 105 12.43 -5.93 -13.63
N ALA A 106 11.78 -4.84 -13.24
CA ALA A 106 12.07 -3.52 -13.78
C ALA A 106 13.48 -3.03 -13.38
N GLY A 107 13.89 -3.27 -12.13
CA GLY A 107 15.28 -3.02 -11.68
C GLY A 107 16.31 -3.79 -12.51
N VAL A 108 16.05 -5.07 -12.79
CA VAL A 108 16.90 -5.91 -13.65
C VAL A 108 16.96 -5.36 -15.07
N ALA A 109 15.82 -4.93 -15.64
CA ALA A 109 15.77 -4.29 -16.95
C ALA A 109 16.63 -3.01 -16.98
N LEU A 110 16.52 -2.14 -15.95
CA LEU A 110 17.36 -0.95 -15.81
C LEU A 110 18.86 -1.30 -15.72
N ALA A 111 19.21 -2.34 -14.96
CA ALA A 111 20.58 -2.78 -14.84
C ALA A 111 21.15 -3.34 -16.15
N ARG A 112 20.37 -4.14 -16.88
CA ARG A 112 20.75 -4.66 -18.21
C ARG A 112 20.94 -3.55 -19.25
N MET A 113 20.18 -2.47 -19.15
CA MET A 113 20.34 -1.28 -19.99
C MET A 113 21.51 -0.38 -19.57
N GLY A 114 22.14 -0.63 -18.43
CA GLY A 114 23.24 0.18 -17.91
C GLY A 114 22.81 1.44 -17.14
N PHE A 115 21.52 1.62 -16.84
CA PHE A 115 21.04 2.75 -16.04
C PHE A 115 21.17 2.53 -14.53
N LEU A 116 21.37 1.29 -14.10
CA LEU A 116 21.59 0.93 -12.69
C LEU A 116 22.78 -0.03 -12.59
N PRO A 117 23.69 0.14 -11.62
CA PRO A 117 24.76 -0.83 -11.42
C PRO A 117 24.19 -2.17 -10.95
N ALA A 118 24.46 -3.25 -11.70
CA ALA A 118 23.97 -4.60 -11.39
C ALA A 118 24.38 -5.07 -9.99
N ALA A 119 25.61 -4.78 -9.57
CA ALA A 119 26.10 -5.07 -8.22
C ALA A 119 25.29 -4.31 -7.14
N GLY A 120 24.92 -3.05 -7.41
CA GLY A 120 24.09 -2.25 -6.52
C GLY A 120 22.68 -2.83 -6.37
N LEU A 121 22.08 -3.28 -7.48
CA LEU A 121 20.77 -3.96 -7.45
C LEU A 121 20.83 -5.29 -6.67
N ALA A 122 21.88 -6.08 -6.90
CA ALA A 122 22.08 -7.34 -6.19
C ALA A 122 22.25 -7.12 -4.68
N ALA A 123 23.09 -6.16 -4.29
CA ALA A 123 23.27 -5.77 -2.89
C ALA A 123 21.97 -5.26 -2.25
N TRP A 124 21.21 -4.43 -2.97
CA TRP A 124 19.90 -3.93 -2.52
C TRP A 124 18.89 -5.06 -2.29
N THR A 125 18.85 -6.02 -3.22
CA THR A 125 17.97 -7.20 -3.13
C THR A 125 18.38 -8.10 -1.97
N ALA A 126 19.69 -8.31 -1.77
CA ALA A 126 20.22 -9.08 -0.64
C ALA A 126 19.90 -8.41 0.70
N ALA A 127 20.03 -7.08 0.78
CA ALA A 127 19.65 -6.32 1.97
C ALA A 127 18.15 -6.43 2.28
N CYS A 128 17.29 -6.37 1.25
CA CYS A 128 15.85 -6.61 1.40
C CYS A 128 15.58 -8.01 1.96
N ALA A 129 16.18 -9.04 1.38
CA ALA A 129 16.02 -10.43 1.81
C ALA A 129 16.49 -10.63 3.27
N ALA A 130 17.64 -10.07 3.64
CA ALA A 130 18.14 -10.12 5.01
C ALA A 130 17.21 -9.40 6.00
N ALA A 131 16.75 -8.20 5.66
CA ALA A 131 15.80 -7.46 6.50
C ALA A 131 14.48 -8.21 6.67
N TYR A 132 13.96 -8.82 5.59
CA TYR A 132 12.74 -9.62 5.62
C TYR A 132 12.92 -10.90 6.42
N ALA A 133 14.08 -11.56 6.34
CA ALA A 133 14.39 -12.74 7.15
C ALA A 133 14.41 -12.43 8.65
N LEU A 134 14.88 -11.24 9.04
CA LEU A 134 14.87 -10.78 10.44
C LEU A 134 13.47 -10.37 10.89
N ARG A 135 12.69 -9.73 10.01
CA ARG A 135 11.35 -9.21 10.28
C ARG A 135 10.45 -9.45 9.07
N PRO A 136 9.73 -10.59 9.03
CA PRO A 136 8.91 -10.98 7.87
C PRO A 136 7.58 -10.21 7.85
N VAL A 137 7.68 -8.89 7.66
CA VAL A 137 6.54 -7.98 7.54
C VAL A 137 6.54 -7.35 6.15
N GLU A 138 5.37 -7.29 5.52
CA GLU A 138 5.19 -6.78 4.15
C GLU A 138 5.67 -5.33 3.97
N THR A 139 5.68 -4.55 5.06
CA THR A 139 6.24 -3.19 5.08
C THR A 139 7.70 -3.15 4.65
N VAL A 140 8.50 -4.19 4.95
CA VAL A 140 9.89 -4.28 4.47
C VAL A 140 9.92 -4.31 2.95
N LEU A 141 9.09 -5.15 2.32
CA LEU A 141 9.02 -5.24 0.85
C LEU A 141 8.65 -3.88 0.24
N LEU A 142 7.63 -3.21 0.79
CA LEU A 142 7.20 -1.89 0.32
C LEU A 142 8.31 -0.83 0.38
N VAL A 143 9.05 -0.78 1.50
CA VAL A 143 10.17 0.17 1.68
C VAL A 143 11.28 -0.07 0.66
N PHE A 144 11.57 -1.33 0.34
CA PHE A 144 12.61 -1.68 -0.64
C PHE A 144 12.16 -1.54 -2.09
N MET A 145 10.85 -1.68 -2.37
CA MET A 145 10.27 -1.45 -3.69
C MET A 145 10.22 0.03 -4.07
N LEU A 146 9.95 0.92 -3.10
CA LEU A 146 9.77 2.34 -3.36
C LEU A 146 10.98 2.97 -4.10
N PRO A 147 12.24 2.79 -3.67
CA PRO A 147 13.39 3.32 -4.40
C PRO A 147 13.52 2.80 -5.84
N LEU A 148 13.15 1.54 -6.11
CA LEU A 148 13.15 0.98 -7.46
C LEU A 148 12.03 1.54 -8.33
N HIS A 149 10.86 1.82 -7.76
CA HIS A 149 9.81 2.54 -8.47
C HIS A 149 10.23 3.98 -8.79
N LEU A 150 10.82 4.66 -7.81
CA LEU A 150 11.30 6.02 -7.99
C LEU A 150 12.44 6.10 -9.00
N SER A 151 13.35 5.12 -9.06
CA SER A 151 14.46 5.15 -10.02
C SER A 151 13.97 5.20 -11.47
N VAL A 152 12.93 4.44 -11.82
CA VAL A 152 12.30 4.48 -13.15
C VAL A 152 11.79 5.90 -13.48
N VAL A 153 11.14 6.56 -12.52
CA VAL A 153 10.60 7.92 -12.68
C VAL A 153 11.70 8.97 -12.76
N VAL A 154 12.67 8.90 -11.84
CA VAL A 154 13.80 9.82 -11.79
C VAL A 154 14.65 9.71 -13.05
N LEU A 155 14.93 8.50 -13.54
CA LEU A 155 15.69 8.30 -14.78
C LEU A 155 14.93 8.86 -15.99
N ALA A 156 13.62 8.62 -16.09
CA ALA A 156 12.81 9.19 -17.17
C ALA A 156 12.81 10.72 -17.14
N ALA A 157 12.67 11.33 -15.96
CA ALA A 157 12.71 12.78 -15.77
C ALA A 157 14.11 13.36 -16.06
N ALA A 158 15.17 12.73 -15.55
CA ALA A 158 16.55 13.16 -15.72
C ALA A 158 16.97 13.15 -17.21
N HIS A 159 16.49 12.17 -17.97
CA HIS A 159 16.67 12.10 -19.41
C HIS A 159 15.62 12.88 -20.22
N ARG A 160 14.78 13.67 -19.56
CA ARG A 160 13.73 14.53 -20.17
C ARG A 160 12.81 13.78 -21.13
N LEU A 161 12.47 12.54 -20.78
CA LEU A 161 11.53 11.74 -21.55
C LEU A 161 10.12 12.34 -21.43
N PRO A 162 9.38 12.50 -22.55
CA PRO A 162 8.01 13.04 -22.52
C PRO A 162 7.07 12.17 -21.67
N GLU A 163 7.35 10.88 -21.55
CA GLU A 163 6.58 9.95 -20.73
C GLU A 163 6.53 10.35 -19.25
N ALA A 164 7.52 11.07 -18.72
CA ALA A 164 7.50 11.55 -17.34
C ALA A 164 6.33 12.52 -17.09
N TRP A 165 5.99 13.36 -18.08
CA TRP A 165 4.83 14.26 -18.00
C TRP A 165 3.51 13.50 -18.09
N VAL A 166 3.46 12.47 -18.94
CA VAL A 166 2.28 11.58 -19.04
C VAL A 166 2.08 10.86 -17.71
N PHE A 167 3.15 10.40 -17.06
CA PHE A 167 3.08 9.82 -15.72
C PHE A 167 2.58 10.82 -14.68
N LEU A 168 3.07 12.06 -14.69
CA LEU A 168 2.58 13.08 -13.76
C LEU A 168 1.08 13.33 -13.94
N ALA A 169 0.62 13.49 -15.19
CA ALA A 169 -0.80 13.63 -15.50
C ALA A 169 -1.61 12.41 -15.03
N TRP A 170 -1.08 11.21 -15.25
CA TRP A 170 -1.69 9.97 -14.79
C TRP A 170 -1.80 9.89 -13.26
N VAL A 171 -0.75 10.28 -12.51
CA VAL A 171 -0.78 10.35 -11.04
C VAL A 171 -1.87 11.30 -10.56
N VAL A 172 -1.99 12.48 -11.19
CA VAL A 172 -3.05 13.46 -10.85
C VAL A 172 -4.43 12.86 -11.11
N VAL A 173 -4.65 12.22 -12.26
CA VAL A 173 -5.93 11.55 -12.57
C VAL A 173 -6.26 10.49 -11.53
N MET A 174 -5.29 9.62 -11.21
CA MET A 174 -5.48 8.56 -10.22
C MET A 174 -5.74 9.10 -8.81
N ALA A 175 -5.08 10.19 -8.42
CA ALA A 175 -5.33 10.86 -7.14
C ALA A 175 -6.74 11.45 -7.08
N VAL A 176 -7.25 12.05 -8.17
CA VAL A 176 -8.59 12.63 -8.25
C VAL A 176 -9.67 11.55 -8.20
N LEU A 177 -9.51 10.48 -8.99
CA LEU A 177 -10.43 9.34 -9.02
C LEU A 177 -10.43 8.58 -7.69
N GLY A 178 -9.25 8.41 -7.09
CA GLY A 178 -9.03 7.69 -5.84
C GLY A 178 -9.14 8.54 -4.57
N ARG A 179 -9.55 9.82 -4.64
CA ARG A 179 -9.42 10.78 -3.54
C ARG A 179 -9.96 10.30 -2.20
N ARG A 180 -11.13 9.65 -2.18
CA ARG A 180 -11.77 9.12 -0.96
C ARG A 180 -10.92 8.03 -0.30
N ARG A 181 -10.34 7.15 -1.12
CA ARG A 181 -9.45 6.10 -0.63
C ARG A 181 -8.12 6.70 -0.18
N LEU A 182 -7.60 7.67 -0.92
CA LEU A 182 -6.35 8.34 -0.59
C LEU A 182 -6.45 9.00 0.80
N THR A 183 -7.51 9.75 1.07
CA THR A 183 -7.73 10.37 2.39
C THR A 183 -7.89 9.34 3.50
N GLN A 184 -8.60 8.23 3.25
CA GLN A 184 -8.71 7.11 4.22
C GLN A 184 -7.37 6.48 4.54
N VAL A 185 -6.56 6.14 3.52
CA VAL A 185 -5.24 5.52 3.71
C VAL A 185 -4.29 6.48 4.42
N ILE A 186 -4.30 7.76 4.06
CA ILE A 186 -3.53 8.80 4.75
C ILE A 186 -3.98 8.91 6.21
N GLY A 187 -5.29 8.91 6.47
CA GLY A 187 -5.84 8.93 7.83
C GLY A 187 -5.37 7.75 8.68
N LEU A 188 -5.46 6.53 8.15
CA LEU A 188 -4.96 5.31 8.80
C LEU A 188 -3.45 5.37 9.06
N PHE A 189 -2.68 5.84 8.08
CA PHE A 189 -1.24 6.00 8.22
C PHE A 189 -0.89 7.00 9.34
N ILE A 190 -1.51 8.19 9.33
CA ILE A 190 -1.29 9.23 10.33
C ILE A 190 -1.73 8.76 11.72
N GLY A 191 -2.85 8.03 11.82
CA GLY A 191 -3.34 7.45 13.07
C GLY A 191 -2.40 6.40 13.65
N GLY A 192 -1.64 5.70 12.81
CA GLY A 192 -0.63 4.72 13.23
C GLY A 192 0.73 5.31 13.59
N LEU A 193 0.96 6.61 13.40
CA LEU A 193 2.24 7.25 13.71
C LEU A 193 2.36 7.65 15.19
N PRO A 194 3.55 7.54 15.80
CA PRO A 194 3.83 8.16 17.10
C PRO A 194 3.63 9.68 17.07
N ASP A 195 3.37 10.30 18.23
CA ASP A 195 2.96 11.70 18.34
C ASP A 195 3.94 12.72 17.75
N GLY A 196 5.24 12.43 17.75
CA GLY A 196 6.26 13.29 17.13
C GLY A 196 6.13 13.32 15.60
N PRO A 197 6.36 12.19 14.91
CA PRO A 197 6.17 12.05 13.46
C PRO A 197 4.78 12.48 12.99
N ARG A 198 3.73 12.15 13.75
CA ARG A 198 2.35 12.54 13.43
C ARG A 198 2.19 14.05 13.33
N ARG A 199 2.69 14.80 14.33
CA ARG A 199 2.64 16.27 14.33
C ARG A 199 3.44 16.88 13.18
N TRP A 200 4.60 16.30 12.87
CA TRP A 200 5.41 16.72 11.73
C TRP A 200 4.68 16.50 10.40
N VAL A 201 4.09 15.33 10.16
CA VAL A 201 3.31 15.08 8.93
C VAL A 201 2.13 16.05 8.82
N LEU A 202 1.40 16.26 9.91
CA LEU A 202 0.25 17.16 9.93
C LEU A 202 0.61 18.63 9.68
N SER A 203 1.84 19.07 9.98
CA SER A 203 2.24 20.47 9.82
C SER A 203 2.36 20.90 8.35
N TRP A 204 2.65 19.97 7.44
CA TRP A 204 2.79 20.26 6.01
C TRP A 204 1.73 19.57 5.14
N LEU A 205 0.92 18.66 5.70
CA LEU A 205 -0.15 18.00 4.94
C LEU A 205 -1.30 18.99 4.63
N PRO A 206 -1.65 19.19 3.34
CA PRO A 206 -2.76 20.03 2.92
C PRO A 206 -4.09 19.60 3.55
N ALA A 207 -4.94 20.58 3.90
CA ALA A 207 -6.24 20.31 4.52
C ALA A 207 -7.14 19.38 3.69
N VAL A 208 -7.07 19.49 2.36
CA VAL A 208 -7.83 18.66 1.40
C VAL A 208 -7.49 17.15 1.50
N LEU A 209 -6.32 16.81 2.03
CA LEU A 209 -5.86 15.42 2.18
C LEU A 209 -6.04 14.87 3.60
N ARG A 210 -6.48 15.71 4.55
CA ARG A 210 -6.81 15.26 5.90
C ARG A 210 -8.15 14.53 5.81
N ALA A 211 -8.22 13.30 6.34
CA ALA A 211 -9.47 12.58 6.40
C ALA A 211 -10.53 13.43 7.12
N GLU A 212 -11.69 13.63 6.51
CA GLU A 212 -12.88 14.01 7.27
C GLU A 212 -13.18 12.86 8.25
N PRO A 213 -13.40 13.16 9.54
CA PRO A 213 -13.76 12.16 10.52
C PRO A 213 -15.20 11.71 10.23
N ASP A 214 -15.37 10.83 9.25
CA ASP A 214 -16.66 10.20 8.98
C ASP A 214 -16.84 9.09 10.02
N HIS A 215 -17.53 9.47 11.09
CA HIS A 215 -18.08 8.64 12.17
C HIS A 215 -17.09 7.68 12.83
N ALA A 216 -16.42 8.18 13.88
CA ALA A 216 -16.25 7.36 15.06
C ALA A 216 -17.62 6.71 15.36
N GLY A 217 -17.66 5.38 15.38
CA GLY A 217 -18.79 4.65 15.92
C GLY A 217 -19.10 5.16 17.34
N PRO A 218 -20.33 4.95 17.84
CA PRO A 218 -20.78 5.48 19.12
C PRO A 218 -20.10 4.74 20.29
N GLU A 219 -18.82 5.01 20.51
CA GLU A 219 -18.03 4.58 21.68
C GLU A 219 -17.08 5.68 22.15
N ALA A 220 -17.43 6.94 21.87
CA ALA A 220 -16.96 8.08 22.63
C ALA A 220 -18.12 8.62 23.48
N ASP A 221 -18.79 7.74 24.22
CA ASP A 221 -19.50 8.17 25.42
C ASP A 221 -18.43 8.42 26.48
N ALA A 222 -18.14 9.71 26.62
CA ALA A 222 -17.21 10.23 27.58
C ALA A 222 -17.63 9.72 28.96
N GLY A 223 -16.67 9.13 29.67
CA GLY A 223 -16.77 8.96 31.11
C GLY A 223 -17.03 10.31 31.77
N GLU A 224 -18.29 10.57 32.06
CA GLU A 224 -18.73 11.68 32.90
C GLU A 224 -18.49 11.24 34.35
N PRO A 225 -17.56 11.88 35.10
CA PRO A 225 -17.46 11.61 36.52
C PRO A 225 -18.72 12.21 37.17
N ARG A 226 -19.65 11.33 37.55
CA ARG A 226 -20.83 11.67 38.35
C ARG A 226 -20.40 12.57 39.50
N GLY A 227 -20.84 13.83 39.42
CA GLY A 227 -20.66 14.83 40.47
C GLY A 227 -21.16 14.31 41.81
N ILE A 228 -20.33 14.51 42.81
CA ILE A 228 -20.63 14.31 44.22
C ILE A 228 -21.91 15.10 44.55
N ARG A 229 -22.98 14.38 44.86
CA ARG A 229 -24.24 14.94 45.34
C ARG A 229 -23.99 15.51 46.74
N ALA A 230 -23.93 16.83 46.85
CA ALA A 230 -23.95 17.52 48.13
C ALA A 230 -25.24 17.14 48.89
N ALA A 231 -25.09 16.82 50.18
CA ALA A 231 -26.20 16.55 51.08
C ALA A 231 -27.07 17.82 51.25
N PRO A 232 -28.41 17.70 51.35
CA PRO A 232 -29.25 18.85 51.67
C PRO A 232 -29.01 19.25 53.12
N GLY A 233 -28.75 20.55 53.31
CA GLY A 233 -28.58 21.18 54.60
C GLY A 233 -29.84 21.07 55.47
N GLU A 234 -29.55 20.76 56.73
CA GLU A 234 -30.39 20.90 57.90
C GLU A 234 -30.55 22.39 58.26
N ARG A 235 -31.80 22.85 58.33
CA ARG A 235 -32.39 24.07 58.95
C ARG A 235 -33.71 24.35 58.22
N ASP A 236 -34.89 24.26 58.83
CA ASP A 236 -35.32 24.90 60.08
C ASP A 236 -36.55 24.17 60.71
N ARG A 237 -36.75 24.46 62.01
CA ARG A 237 -37.96 24.32 62.87
C ARG A 237 -38.16 22.94 63.51
N GLU A 238 -38.13 22.75 64.84
CA GLU A 238 -38.41 23.61 66.01
C GLU A 238 -37.49 23.25 67.19
#